data_AF-A0A969B317-F1
#
_entry.id   AF-A0A969B317-F1
#
_cell.length_a   1.000
_cell.length_b   1.000
_cell.length_c   1.000
_cell.angle_alpha   90.00
_cell.angle_beta   90.00
_cell.angle_gamma   90.00
#
_symmetry.space_group_name_H-M   'P 1'
#
loop_
_entity.id
_entity.type
_entity.pdbx_description
1 polymer ?
#
loop_
_entity_poly.entity_id
_entity_poly.type
_entity_poly.pdbx_seq_one_letter_code
_entity_poly.pdbx_strand_id
1 'polypeptide(L)'
;DAAVDERVARTKLPGSHVAGRATVLIFPDLNTGNNTYKAVQRETGSIAVGPILQGLNKPVNDLSRGALVEDIINTVAITAIQAQG
;
A
#
# COMPACT_ATOMS: atom_id res chain seq x y z
N ASP A 1 -0.50 6.04 -14.70
CA ASP A 1 -1.46 7.10 -15.09
C ASP A 1 -2.86 6.52 -15.32
N ALA A 2 -3.07 5.56 -16.24
CA ALA A 2 -4.39 4.99 -16.54
C ALA A 2 -5.13 4.40 -15.33
N ALA A 3 -4.41 3.89 -14.32
CA ALA A 3 -5.03 3.37 -13.11
C ALA A 3 -5.67 4.45 -12.21
N VAL A 4 -5.10 5.65 -12.16
CA VAL A 4 -5.41 6.67 -11.13
C VAL A 4 -5.88 8.02 -11.68
N ASP A 5 -5.63 8.33 -12.96
CA ASP A 5 -6.07 9.55 -13.63
C ASP A 5 -7.28 9.25 -14.52
N GLU A 6 -8.43 9.80 -14.17
CA GLU A 6 -9.69 9.60 -14.89
C GLU A 6 -9.63 10.06 -16.36
N ARG A 7 -8.97 11.19 -16.63
CA ARG A 7 -8.84 11.73 -17.99
C ARG A 7 -8.01 10.80 -18.86
N VAL A 8 -6.91 10.27 -18.34
CA VAL A 8 -6.08 9.30 -19.06
C VAL A 8 -6.80 7.96 -19.23
N ALA A 9 -7.53 7.52 -18.20
CA ALA A 9 -8.29 6.28 -18.22
C ALA A 9 -9.36 6.26 -19.31
N ARG A 10 -10.12 7.37 -19.46
CA ARG A 10 -11.14 7.51 -20.52
C ARG A 10 -10.58 7.28 -21.92
N THR A 11 -9.32 7.65 -22.16
CA THR A 11 -8.66 7.45 -23.45
C THR A 11 -8.06 6.06 -23.59
N LYS A 12 -7.33 5.57 -22.57
CA LYS A 12 -6.54 4.33 -22.67
C LYS A 12 -7.37 3.05 -22.42
N LEU A 13 -8.35 3.11 -21.53
CA LEU A 13 -9.10 1.96 -21.02
C LEU A 13 -10.59 2.33 -20.77
N PRO A 14 -11.32 2.75 -21.82
CA PRO A 14 -12.74 3.11 -21.68
C PRO A 14 -13.58 1.93 -21.20
N GLY A 15 -14.57 2.20 -20.35
CA GLY A 15 -15.48 1.18 -19.80
C GLY A 15 -14.88 0.33 -18.67
N SER A 16 -13.62 0.54 -18.28
CA SER A 16 -13.01 -0.19 -17.17
C SER A 16 -13.68 0.11 -15.82
N HIS A 17 -13.95 -0.95 -15.06
CA HIS A 17 -14.47 -0.82 -13.70
C HIS A 17 -13.45 -0.29 -12.68
N VAL A 18 -12.17 -0.16 -13.05
CA VAL A 18 -11.08 0.21 -12.12
C VAL A 18 -10.22 1.37 -12.63
N ALA A 19 -10.01 1.51 -13.95
CA ALA A 19 -9.16 2.56 -14.50
C ALA A 19 -9.67 3.96 -14.11
N GLY A 20 -8.75 4.86 -13.77
CA GLY A 20 -9.02 6.23 -13.33
C GLY A 20 -9.48 6.37 -11.88
N ARG A 21 -9.65 5.26 -11.15
CA ARG A 21 -10.18 5.23 -9.78
C ARG A 21 -9.52 4.17 -8.89
N ALA A 22 -8.39 3.60 -9.31
CA ALA A 22 -7.73 2.56 -8.55
C ALA A 22 -7.22 3.12 -7.21
N THR A 23 -7.58 2.45 -6.12
CA THR A 23 -7.07 2.73 -4.76
C THR A 23 -6.10 1.66 -4.28
N VAL A 24 -6.03 0.51 -4.97
CA VAL A 24 -5.12 -0.60 -4.70
C VAL A 24 -4.25 -0.83 -5.93
N LEU A 25 -2.93 -0.81 -5.74
CA LEU A 25 -1.95 -1.05 -6.80
C LEU A 25 -1.22 -2.37 -6.51
N ILE A 26 -1.44 -3.37 -7.37
CA ILE A 26 -0.74 -4.65 -7.30
C ILE A 26 0.45 -4.61 -8.26
N PHE A 27 1.63 -4.90 -7.73
CA PHE A 27 2.88 -4.86 -8.47
C PHE A 27 3.28 -6.26 -8.97
N PRO A 28 3.95 -6.36 -10.13
CA PRO A 28 4.36 -7.63 -10.71
C PRO A 28 5.46 -8.34 -9.91
N ASP A 29 6.26 -7.58 -9.16
CA ASP A 29 7.36 -8.09 -8.35
C ASP A 29 7.71 -7.13 -7.19
N LEU A 30 8.57 -7.64 -6.29
CA LEU A 30 9.04 -6.91 -5.11
C LEU A 30 9.87 -5.67 -5.48
N ASN A 31 10.65 -5.71 -6.57
CA ASN A 31 11.49 -4.59 -6.95
C ASN A 31 10.63 -3.38 -7.33
N THR A 32 9.61 -3.61 -8.15
CA THR A 32 8.67 -2.58 -8.57
C THR A 32 7.88 -2.06 -7.37
N GLY A 33 7.32 -2.95 -6.54
CA GLY A 33 6.58 -2.55 -5.35
C GLY A 33 7.41 -1.75 -4.35
N ASN A 34 8.60 -2.26 -3.98
CA ASN A 34 9.49 -1.61 -3.01
C ASN A 34 10.04 -0.26 -3.50
N ASN A 35 10.41 -0.17 -4.78
CA ASN A 35 10.88 1.10 -5.35
C ASN A 35 9.75 2.12 -5.44
N THR A 36 8.55 1.70 -5.89
CA THR A 36 7.42 2.63 -6.03
C THR A 36 6.96 3.18 -4.68
N TYR A 37 6.74 2.35 -3.66
CA TYR A 37 6.23 2.89 -2.38
C TYR A 37 7.25 3.82 -1.71
N LYS A 38 8.55 3.51 -1.78
CA LYS A 38 9.61 4.36 -1.22
C LYS A 38 9.75 5.68 -1.99
N ALA A 39 9.66 5.63 -3.31
CA ALA A 39 9.66 6.86 -4.13
C ALA A 39 8.47 7.74 -3.77
N VAL A 40 7.25 7.17 -3.73
CA VAL A 40 6.06 7.93 -3.35
C VAL A 40 6.21 8.54 -1.95
N GLN A 41 6.63 7.75 -0.95
CA GLN A 41 6.86 8.23 0.41
C GLN A 41 7.83 9.42 0.44
N ARG A 42 8.99 9.29 -0.21
CA ARG A 42 10.05 10.32 -0.17
C ARG A 42 9.72 11.58 -0.97
N GLU A 43 9.08 11.43 -2.13
CA GLU A 43 8.78 12.55 -3.02
C GLU A 43 7.54 13.34 -2.59
N THR A 44 6.60 12.70 -1.89
CA THR A 44 5.33 13.35 -1.51
C THR A 44 5.24 13.71 -0.04
N GLY A 45 6.14 13.19 0.79
CA GLY A 45 6.02 13.28 2.25
C GLY A 45 4.84 12.46 2.81
N SER A 46 4.23 11.59 2.00
CA SER A 46 3.12 10.74 2.43
C SER A 46 3.56 9.79 3.54
N ILE A 47 2.64 9.54 4.48
CA ILE A 47 2.83 8.52 5.51
C ILE A 47 2.76 7.15 4.85
N ALA A 48 3.82 6.34 5.01
CA ALA A 48 3.85 4.96 4.57
C ALA A 48 3.88 4.04 5.80
N VAL A 49 2.82 3.25 5.99
CA VAL A 49 2.71 2.29 7.09
C VAL A 49 2.97 0.88 6.55
N GLY A 50 3.94 0.17 7.14
CA GLY A 50 4.24 -1.22 6.81
C GLY A 50 5.73 -1.59 6.91
N PRO A 51 6.09 -2.83 6.55
CA PRO A 51 5.26 -3.83 5.88
C PRO A 51 4.16 -4.42 6.79
N ILE A 52 2.94 -4.62 6.23
CA ILE A 52 1.84 -5.33 6.91
C ILE A 52 1.64 -6.68 6.21
N LEU A 53 1.75 -7.76 6.97
CA LEU A 53 1.58 -9.13 6.47
C LEU A 53 0.08 -9.46 6.35
N GLN A 54 -0.28 -10.23 5.33
CA GLN A 54 -1.63 -10.68 5.06
C GLN A 54 -1.63 -12.19 4.74
N GLY A 55 -2.77 -12.87 4.99
CA GLY A 55 -2.97 -14.28 4.64
C GLY A 55 -2.50 -15.30 5.69
N LEU A 56 -2.12 -14.86 6.89
CA LEU A 56 -1.75 -15.75 8.01
C LEU A 56 -2.97 -16.18 8.82
N ASN A 57 -2.92 -17.38 9.43
CA ASN A 57 -3.99 -17.89 10.32
C ASN A 57 -4.17 -17.04 11.59
N LYS A 58 -3.12 -16.34 12.01
CA LYS A 58 -3.15 -15.35 13.09
C LYS A 58 -2.28 -14.17 12.65
N PRO A 59 -2.65 -12.93 12.99
CA PRO A 59 -1.90 -11.78 12.55
C PRO A 59 -0.56 -11.71 13.26
N VAL A 60 0.48 -11.57 12.46
CA VAL A 60 1.86 -11.32 12.86
C VAL A 60 2.37 -10.27 11.90
N ASN A 61 3.03 -9.23 12.39
CA ASN A 61 3.61 -8.18 11.56
C ASN A 61 5.06 -7.97 11.93
N ASP A 62 5.85 -7.59 10.93
CA ASP A 62 7.27 -7.28 11.08
C ASP A 62 7.46 -5.77 11.23
N LEU A 63 8.53 -5.37 11.91
CA LEU A 63 8.91 -3.97 12.07
C LEU A 63 10.31 -3.76 11.49
N SER A 64 10.50 -2.66 10.77
CA SER A 64 11.84 -2.25 10.36
C SER A 64 12.72 -2.00 11.59
N ARG A 65 14.02 -2.34 11.48
CA ARG A 65 15.01 -2.06 12.54
C ARG A 65 15.10 -0.58 12.95
N GLY A 66 14.67 0.33 12.06
CA GLY A 66 14.63 1.77 12.30
C GLY A 66 13.24 2.32 12.64
N ALA A 67 12.29 1.48 13.06
CA ALA A 67 10.93 1.90 13.37
C ALA A 67 10.91 2.97 14.47
N LEU A 68 10.09 4.00 14.26
CA LEU A 68 9.77 5.00 15.25
C LEU A 68 8.68 4.47 16.21
N VAL A 69 8.51 5.13 17.35
CA VAL A 69 7.43 4.79 18.31
C VAL A 69 6.06 4.80 17.63
N GLU A 70 5.82 5.76 16.74
CA GLU A 70 4.58 5.86 15.98
C GLU A 70 4.36 4.67 15.03
N ASP A 71 5.42 4.18 14.37
CA ASP A 71 5.35 2.99 13.52
C ASP A 71 4.94 1.75 14.32
N ILE A 72 5.48 1.62 15.54
CA ILE A 72 5.16 0.51 16.45
C ILE A 72 3.68 0.57 16.87
N ILE A 73 3.21 1.75 17.29
CA ILE A 73 1.80 1.96 17.70
C ILE A 73 0.86 1.64 16.53
N ASN A 74 1.15 2.17 15.34
CA ASN A 74 0.34 1.92 14.15
C ASN A 74 0.31 0.44 13.77
N THR A 75 1.45 -0.24 13.85
CA THR A 75 1.54 -1.68 13.53
C THR A 75 0.76 -2.52 14.54
N VAL A 76 0.83 -2.19 15.84
CA VAL A 76 0.02 -2.87 16.88
C VAL A 76 -1.47 -2.65 16.64
N ALA A 77 -1.89 -1.42 16.36
CA ALA A 77 -3.29 -1.10 16.08
C ALA A 77 -3.82 -1.88 14.88
N ILE A 78 -3.06 -1.93 13.77
CA ILE A 78 -3.41 -2.71 12.59
C ILE A 78 -3.47 -4.21 12.91
N THR A 79 -2.48 -4.73 13.64
CA THR A 79 -2.45 -6.16 14.04
C THR A 79 -3.69 -6.53 14.87
N ALA A 80 -4.11 -5.66 15.78
CA ALA A 80 -5.31 -5.85 16.59
C ALA A 80 -6.59 -5.88 15.74
N ILE A 81 -6.69 -5.01 14.72
CA ILE A 81 -7.81 -5.01 13.76
C ILE A 81 -7.79 -6.29 12.93
N GLN A 82 -6.63 -6.73 12.45
CA GLN A 82 -6.49 -7.99 11.69
C GLN A 82 -6.91 -9.22 12.51
N ALA A 83 -6.81 -9.17 13.85
CA ALA A 83 -7.22 -10.28 14.72
C ALA A 83 -8.74 -10.37 14.93
N GLN A 84 -9.50 -9.36 14.51
CA GLN A 84 -10.96 -9.32 14.64
C GLN A 84 -11.68 -10.02 13.47
N GLY A 85 -10.99 -10.22 12.34
CA GLY A 85 -11.49 -10.95 11.17
C GLY A 85 -11.09 -12.42 11.21
#